data_AF-A0A0F9F3L5-F1
#
_entry.id   AF-A0A0F9F3L5-F1
#
_cell.length_a   1.000
_cell.length_b   1.000
_cell.length_c   1.000
_cell.angle_alpha   90.00
_cell.angle_beta   90.00
_cell.angle_gamma   90.00
#
_symmetry.space_group_name_H-M   'P 1'
#
loop_
_entity.id
_entity.type
_entity.pdbx_description
1 polymer ?
#
loop_
_entity_poly.entity_id
_entity_poly.type
_entity_poly.pdbx_seq_one_letter_code
_entity_poly.pdbx_strand_id
1 'polypeptide(L)'
;MTEASSASDGGDQEIDTQAGDTGDTEISGASDTSAEGAKPDVTDPASSSTADGKDPDKGSDDQSPPTMIEAVEAALEKGKEDAGSSPDESGKDAQAEAADAEDKKSEDKGDEAGEDDKLLPFHDHPRFRELIAERNDLKEKVESASEAEEAILRVETVLKEQNLSVDEFNRTLSLAGLVKNDPAKALEAIEPLYNRLREITGNVLPADIKQQVEQGYMTEGAGLELAKARAQTQAAEFREQTQSHRSTQEREQRQQSDLVDGVSRAATDWENEWKANDPDYSVKAPRVLERIELKVLKGEFPADPVKAREMCETVKKEVEAELRAFLPKKDAITANQTGSSKGKGSTAQEPKTYEEAVLAAL
;
A
#
# COMPACT_ATOMS: atom_id res chain seq x y z
N MET A 1 18.84 57.12 10.79
CA MET A 1 18.35 58.50 10.55
C MET A 1 17.03 58.40 9.81
N THR A 2 16.04 59.24 10.17
CA THR A 2 14.72 59.43 9.52
C THR A 2 13.87 58.16 9.31
N GLU A 3 12.71 57.96 9.98
CA GLU A 3 11.44 58.74 9.94
C GLU A 3 10.72 58.65 8.57
N ALA A 4 9.39 58.60 8.45
CA ALA A 4 8.29 58.77 9.43
C ALA A 4 7.11 57.81 9.03
N SER A 5 6.25 57.28 9.91
CA SER A 5 5.21 57.89 10.78
C SER A 5 3.85 58.16 10.11
N SER A 6 2.82 57.36 10.46
CA SER A 6 1.37 57.68 10.51
C SER A 6 0.58 56.43 10.97
N ALA A 7 -0.59 56.47 11.61
CA ALA A 7 -1.13 57.21 12.78
C ALA A 7 -2.67 57.03 12.82
N SER A 8 -3.29 57.19 14.01
CA SER A 8 -4.73 56.96 14.35
C SER A 8 -5.24 55.51 14.19
N ASP A 9 -6.31 55.06 14.84
CA ASP A 9 -7.19 55.62 15.89
C ASP A 9 -7.59 54.42 16.80
N GLY A 10 -7.80 54.48 18.12
CA GLY A 10 -8.70 55.35 18.88
C GLY A 10 -9.81 54.46 19.48
N GLY A 11 -9.86 54.25 20.80
CA GLY A 11 -10.80 53.29 21.39
C GLY A 11 -10.58 52.89 22.86
N ASP A 12 -10.74 53.85 23.78
CA ASP A 12 -10.81 53.57 25.22
C ASP A 12 -12.05 52.75 25.60
N GLN A 13 -11.90 51.85 26.60
CA GLN A 13 -12.98 51.59 27.54
C GLN A 13 -12.43 51.12 28.90
N GLU A 14 -12.72 51.91 29.94
CA GLU A 14 -12.34 51.63 31.33
C GLU A 14 -13.18 50.50 31.92
N ILE A 15 -12.58 49.63 32.73
CA ILE A 15 -13.31 48.81 33.72
C ILE A 15 -12.54 48.87 35.04
N ASP A 16 -12.97 49.79 35.91
CA ASP A 16 -12.57 49.85 37.32
C ASP A 16 -13.30 48.76 38.12
N THR A 17 -12.58 47.94 38.89
CA THR A 17 -13.10 47.30 40.10
C THR A 17 -11.96 47.10 41.12
N GLN A 18 -12.25 47.33 42.39
CA GLN A 18 -11.28 47.72 43.41
C GLN A 18 -11.11 46.70 44.55
N ALA A 19 -9.85 46.31 44.81
CA ALA A 19 -9.21 45.92 46.10
C ALA A 19 -9.78 44.80 47.02
N GLY A 20 -8.84 44.16 47.74
CA GLY A 20 -9.06 43.33 48.94
C GLY A 20 -8.47 41.91 48.82
N ASP A 21 -7.77 41.35 49.81
CA ASP A 21 -7.15 41.92 51.02
C ASP A 21 -5.96 41.04 51.46
N THR A 22 -5.23 41.47 52.48
CA THR A 22 -3.99 40.92 53.05
C THR A 22 -4.00 39.44 53.50
N GLY A 23 -2.81 38.82 53.52
CA GLY A 23 -2.59 37.42 53.91
C GLY A 23 -1.11 37.07 54.08
N ASP A 24 -0.42 37.77 54.98
CA ASP A 24 1.02 37.62 55.27
C ASP A 24 1.33 36.35 56.10
N THR A 25 2.41 35.65 55.76
CA THR A 25 3.21 34.82 56.70
C THR A 25 4.59 34.51 56.09
N GLU A 26 5.65 35.16 56.58
CA GLU A 26 7.03 34.66 56.43
C GLU A 26 7.28 33.43 57.33
N ILE A 27 8.29 32.62 56.99
CA ILE A 27 9.42 32.31 57.90
C ILE A 27 10.59 31.63 57.15
N SER A 28 11.80 32.05 57.52
CA SER A 28 13.08 31.70 56.90
C SER A 28 13.57 30.25 57.17
N GLY A 29 13.93 29.55 56.09
CA GLY A 29 15.34 29.32 55.72
C GLY A 29 16.23 28.34 56.52
N ALA A 30 16.89 27.43 55.78
CA ALA A 30 18.24 26.92 56.06
C ALA A 30 18.87 26.38 54.75
N SER A 31 20.20 26.44 54.63
CA SER A 31 20.95 26.05 53.42
C SER A 31 22.15 25.17 53.79
N ASP A 32 22.51 24.20 52.94
CA ASP A 32 23.90 23.71 52.84
C ASP A 32 24.20 23.13 51.42
N THR A 33 25.45 22.72 51.15
CA THR A 33 26.05 22.71 49.80
C THR A 33 27.04 21.56 49.58
N SER A 34 26.99 20.88 48.42
CA SER A 34 28.14 20.11 47.86
C SER A 34 27.98 19.85 46.35
N ALA A 35 29.09 19.49 45.69
CA ALA A 35 29.26 19.50 44.23
C ALA A 35 29.85 18.18 43.67
N GLU A 36 30.49 18.26 42.49
CA GLU A 36 31.11 17.20 41.67
C GLU A 36 30.14 16.17 41.02
N GLY A 37 30.26 15.79 39.73
CA GLY A 37 31.02 16.38 38.61
C GLY A 37 31.67 15.36 37.66
N ALA A 38 31.11 15.14 36.45
CA ALA A 38 31.81 14.43 35.34
C ALA A 38 31.18 14.63 33.93
N LYS A 39 32.06 14.70 32.92
CA LYS A 39 31.91 14.36 31.47
C LYS A 39 33.07 13.36 31.15
N PRO A 40 33.10 12.50 30.10
CA PRO A 40 32.72 12.70 28.68
C PRO A 40 32.04 11.46 28.02
N ASP A 41 32.11 11.20 26.70
CA ASP A 41 31.53 11.91 25.52
C ASP A 41 31.78 11.08 24.20
N VAL A 42 31.00 11.31 23.13
CA VAL A 42 31.25 10.94 21.70
C VAL A 42 31.22 9.45 21.20
N THR A 43 30.88 9.31 19.89
CA THR A 43 31.00 8.17 18.92
C THR A 43 29.97 7.01 18.87
N ASP A 44 29.06 7.11 17.89
CA ASP A 44 28.73 6.05 16.91
C ASP A 44 29.91 5.96 15.88
N PRO A 45 30.18 4.83 15.15
CA PRO A 45 29.31 4.38 14.07
C PRO A 45 29.18 2.84 13.84
N ALA A 46 28.05 2.48 13.21
CA ALA A 46 27.67 1.24 12.49
C ALA A 46 28.74 0.36 11.78
N SER A 47 28.40 -0.93 11.50
CA SER A 47 28.20 -1.47 10.11
C SER A 47 28.06 -3.03 10.03
N SER A 48 27.31 -3.52 9.00
CA SER A 48 27.36 -4.89 8.38
C SER A 48 26.84 -6.09 9.22
N SER A 49 26.41 -7.27 8.70
CA SER A 49 26.20 -7.88 7.35
C SER A 49 25.49 -9.27 7.51
N THR A 50 24.95 -10.05 6.54
CA THR A 50 24.54 -9.88 5.12
C THR A 50 23.83 -11.17 4.59
N ALA A 51 22.68 -11.05 3.91
CA ALA A 51 22.08 -11.98 2.91
C ALA A 51 21.76 -13.45 3.31
N ASP A 52 21.20 -14.37 2.48
CA ASP A 52 20.87 -14.35 1.02
C ASP A 52 19.63 -15.24 0.64
N GLY A 53 19.18 -15.14 -0.62
CA GLY A 53 17.90 -15.64 -1.15
C GLY A 53 17.79 -17.15 -1.39
N LYS A 54 16.58 -17.65 -1.78
CA LYS A 54 16.31 -18.26 -3.11
C LYS A 54 14.89 -18.84 -3.27
N ASP A 55 14.19 -18.38 -4.32
CA ASP A 55 13.00 -18.97 -4.98
C ASP A 55 13.30 -20.36 -5.66
N PRO A 56 12.31 -21.19 -6.08
CA PRO A 56 11.94 -21.18 -7.52
C PRO A 56 10.51 -21.66 -7.95
N ASP A 57 9.78 -20.77 -8.67
CA ASP A 57 9.50 -20.85 -10.13
C ASP A 57 8.25 -21.58 -10.73
N LYS A 58 7.51 -20.83 -11.61
CA LYS A 58 6.50 -21.21 -12.67
C LYS A 58 5.15 -21.80 -12.25
N GLY A 59 4.01 -21.48 -12.90
CA GLY A 59 3.68 -20.66 -14.11
C GLY A 59 2.17 -20.81 -14.43
N SER A 60 1.55 -20.50 -15.59
CA SER A 60 1.80 -19.73 -16.86
C SER A 60 0.70 -20.16 -17.86
N ASP A 61 0.12 -19.42 -18.83
CA ASP A 61 0.35 -18.10 -19.47
C ASP A 61 -0.99 -17.66 -20.15
N ASP A 62 -1.36 -16.37 -20.21
CA ASP A 62 -2.36 -15.83 -21.20
C ASP A 62 -2.01 -14.38 -21.60
N GLN A 63 -2.36 -13.98 -22.83
CA GLN A 63 -1.70 -12.87 -23.53
C GLN A 63 -2.64 -11.71 -23.90
N SER A 64 -2.63 -10.68 -23.04
CA SER A 64 -2.74 -9.29 -23.46
C SER A 64 -1.45 -8.55 -23.11
N PRO A 65 -1.05 -7.47 -23.81
CA PRO A 65 0.02 -6.61 -23.33
C PRO A 65 -0.42 -6.01 -21.98
N PRO A 66 0.37 -6.17 -20.90
CA PRO A 66 -0.06 -5.74 -19.58
C PRO A 66 -0.30 -4.23 -19.57
N THR A 67 -1.40 -3.81 -18.96
CA THR A 67 -1.65 -2.40 -18.68
C THR A 67 -0.57 -1.87 -17.74
N MET A 68 -0.34 -0.54 -17.72
CA MET A 68 0.64 0.04 -16.79
C MET A 68 0.30 -0.20 -15.31
N ILE A 69 -0.94 -0.53 -14.98
CA ILE A 69 -1.33 -0.91 -13.62
C ILE A 69 -0.82 -2.33 -13.32
N GLU A 70 -1.15 -3.33 -14.15
CA GLU A 70 -0.65 -4.70 -14.00
C GLU A 70 0.89 -4.78 -14.00
N ALA A 71 1.56 -4.00 -14.84
CA ALA A 71 3.03 -3.96 -14.88
C ALA A 71 3.64 -3.34 -13.61
N VAL A 72 3.00 -2.32 -13.02
CA VAL A 72 3.45 -1.70 -11.76
C VAL A 72 3.13 -2.58 -10.56
N GLU A 73 1.97 -3.23 -10.53
CA GLU A 73 1.58 -4.17 -9.46
C GLU A 73 2.48 -5.41 -9.46
N ALA A 74 2.73 -6.03 -10.62
CA ALA A 74 3.65 -7.16 -10.74
C ALA A 74 5.09 -6.80 -10.35
N ALA A 75 5.56 -5.58 -10.68
CA ALA A 75 6.87 -5.09 -10.25
C ALA A 75 6.95 -4.85 -8.73
N LEU A 76 5.84 -4.47 -8.09
CA LEU A 76 5.76 -4.24 -6.65
C LEU A 76 5.67 -5.55 -5.83
N GLU A 77 4.95 -6.54 -6.36
CA GLU A 77 4.77 -7.85 -5.72
C GLU A 77 6.06 -8.69 -5.80
N LYS A 78 6.67 -8.75 -6.98
CA LYS A 78 7.94 -9.45 -7.23
C LYS A 78 9.14 -8.92 -6.42
N GLY A 79 9.01 -7.73 -5.84
CA GLY A 79 9.96 -7.16 -4.89
C GLY A 79 9.96 -7.78 -3.48
N LYS A 80 9.04 -8.71 -3.18
CA LYS A 80 8.93 -9.36 -1.85
C LYS A 80 9.52 -10.77 -1.74
N GLU A 81 9.66 -11.50 -2.84
CA GLU A 81 9.82 -12.97 -2.77
C GLU A 81 11.29 -13.45 -2.77
N ASP A 82 12.21 -12.74 -3.44
CA ASP A 82 13.62 -13.17 -3.58
C ASP A 82 14.47 -12.83 -2.34
N ALA A 83 14.10 -13.36 -1.17
CA ALA A 83 14.68 -13.03 0.15
C ALA A 83 14.88 -14.21 1.14
N GLY A 84 14.94 -15.47 0.68
CA GLY A 84 15.58 -16.59 1.42
C GLY A 84 14.84 -17.93 1.35
N SER A 85 15.47 -19.10 1.51
CA SER A 85 16.89 -19.47 1.44
C SER A 85 17.06 -21.00 1.36
N SER A 86 18.23 -21.52 0.96
CA SER A 86 18.52 -22.97 0.85
C SER A 86 20.05 -23.22 0.94
N PRO A 87 20.58 -24.43 1.29
CA PRO A 87 19.93 -25.75 1.26
C PRO A 87 20.32 -26.72 2.44
N ASP A 88 20.11 -28.04 2.20
CA ASP A 88 20.75 -29.23 2.81
C ASP A 88 20.18 -29.82 4.14
N GLU A 89 19.55 -31.00 4.05
CA GLU A 89 20.21 -32.24 4.51
C GLU A 89 19.66 -33.48 3.75
N SER A 90 20.24 -34.66 3.98
CA SER A 90 20.03 -35.90 3.22
C SER A 90 19.25 -36.98 3.99
N GLY A 91 18.60 -37.91 3.28
CA GLY A 91 18.44 -39.27 3.81
C GLY A 91 17.10 -40.00 3.61
N LYS A 92 16.96 -40.68 2.48
CA LYS A 92 16.73 -42.14 2.41
C LYS A 92 15.87 -42.78 3.54
N ASP A 93 14.72 -43.34 3.17
CA ASP A 93 14.67 -44.81 2.99
C ASP A 93 13.55 -45.27 2.04
N ALA A 94 13.68 -46.51 1.55
CA ALA A 94 12.71 -47.13 0.65
C ALA A 94 12.62 -48.64 0.91
N GLN A 95 11.41 -49.13 1.20
CA GLN A 95 11.11 -50.56 1.22
C GLN A 95 9.72 -50.81 0.64
N ALA A 96 9.59 -51.87 -0.15
CA ALA A 96 8.35 -52.26 -0.79
C ALA A 96 8.19 -53.79 -0.81
N GLU A 97 7.00 -54.26 -0.45
CA GLU A 97 6.34 -55.48 -0.91
C GLU A 97 4.86 -55.05 -1.16
N ALA A 98 4.20 -55.35 -2.29
CA ALA A 98 3.86 -56.66 -2.85
C ALA A 98 2.94 -57.46 -1.91
N ALA A 99 1.77 -57.98 -2.31
CA ALA A 99 1.09 -58.06 -3.62
C ALA A 99 -0.41 -57.71 -3.42
N ASP A 100 -1.37 -57.87 -4.34
CA ASP A 100 -1.41 -58.59 -5.63
C ASP A 100 -2.40 -57.92 -6.61
N ALA A 101 -2.44 -58.39 -7.85
CA ALA A 101 -3.27 -57.83 -8.92
C ALA A 101 -4.74 -58.26 -8.89
N GLU A 102 -5.63 -57.42 -9.43
CA GLU A 102 -6.67 -57.93 -10.32
C GLU A 102 -6.87 -56.98 -11.52
N ASP A 103 -7.17 -57.56 -12.69
CA ASP A 103 -7.23 -56.88 -13.99
C ASP A 103 -8.56 -56.13 -14.18
N LYS A 104 -8.50 -54.87 -14.63
CA LYS A 104 -9.57 -54.30 -15.45
C LYS A 104 -9.12 -53.25 -16.45
N LYS A 105 -8.63 -53.76 -17.59
CA LYS A 105 -8.53 -53.02 -18.85
C LYS A 105 -9.89 -52.46 -19.33
N SER A 106 -9.98 -51.13 -19.45
CA SER A 106 -10.89 -50.40 -20.35
C SER A 106 -10.22 -49.05 -20.67
N GLU A 107 -9.84 -48.78 -21.92
CA GLU A 107 -10.57 -47.85 -22.80
C GLU A 107 -10.66 -46.46 -22.13
N ASP A 108 -9.76 -45.50 -22.42
CA ASP A 108 -9.41 -45.03 -23.77
C ASP A 108 -10.64 -44.97 -24.69
N LYS A 109 -11.53 -44.04 -24.34
CA LYS A 109 -12.54 -43.51 -25.25
C LYS A 109 -12.18 -42.07 -25.56
N GLY A 110 -11.56 -41.85 -26.73
CA GLY A 110 -11.88 -40.63 -27.46
C GLY A 110 -13.33 -40.73 -27.92
N ASP A 111 -14.13 -39.68 -27.70
CA ASP A 111 -15.52 -39.68 -28.12
C ASP A 111 -15.62 -39.63 -29.65
N GLU A 112 -15.87 -40.80 -30.25
CA GLU A 112 -16.65 -40.87 -31.48
C GLU A 112 -18.04 -40.31 -31.18
N ALA A 113 -18.25 -39.02 -31.48
CA ALA A 113 -19.55 -38.37 -31.39
C ALA A 113 -20.54 -39.07 -32.34
N GLY A 114 -21.26 -40.04 -31.77
CA GLY A 114 -22.16 -40.94 -32.50
C GLY A 114 -23.24 -40.18 -33.26
N GLU A 115 -23.64 -40.70 -34.41
CA GLU A 115 -24.57 -39.96 -35.29
C GLU A 115 -25.96 -39.76 -34.66
N ASP A 116 -26.28 -40.52 -33.61
CA ASP A 116 -27.51 -40.41 -32.81
C ASP A 116 -27.57 -39.14 -31.93
N ASP A 117 -26.44 -38.57 -31.49
CA ASP A 117 -26.41 -37.33 -30.68
C ASP A 117 -27.00 -36.13 -31.46
N LYS A 118 -27.05 -36.22 -32.79
CA LYS A 118 -27.63 -35.21 -33.69
C LYS A 118 -29.17 -35.24 -33.70
N LEU A 119 -29.81 -36.26 -33.13
CA LEU A 119 -31.27 -36.39 -33.03
C LEU A 119 -31.82 -36.15 -31.62
N LEU A 120 -30.96 -36.07 -30.59
CA LEU A 120 -31.38 -35.72 -29.24
C LEU A 120 -31.81 -34.24 -29.17
N PRO A 121 -32.84 -33.89 -28.37
CA PRO A 121 -33.10 -32.50 -28.03
C PRO A 121 -31.86 -31.85 -27.41
N PHE A 122 -31.62 -30.57 -27.71
CA PHE A 122 -30.41 -29.85 -27.26
C PHE A 122 -30.15 -29.92 -25.74
N HIS A 123 -31.21 -30.07 -24.95
CA HIS A 123 -31.16 -30.18 -23.48
C HIS A 123 -30.67 -31.55 -22.97
N ASP A 124 -30.66 -32.56 -23.83
CA ASP A 124 -30.33 -33.95 -23.49
C ASP A 124 -28.93 -34.39 -23.97
N HIS A 125 -28.26 -33.58 -24.81
CA HIS A 125 -26.91 -33.82 -25.29
C HIS A 125 -25.90 -33.90 -24.12
N PRO A 126 -25.02 -34.92 -24.05
CA PRO A 126 -24.13 -35.14 -22.89
C PRO A 126 -23.30 -33.91 -22.51
N ARG A 127 -22.53 -33.37 -23.47
CA ARG A 127 -21.74 -32.13 -23.31
C ARG A 127 -22.53 -30.92 -22.80
N PHE A 128 -23.81 -30.79 -23.11
CA PHE A 128 -24.63 -29.67 -22.61
C PHE A 128 -25.03 -29.87 -21.13
N ARG A 129 -25.26 -31.12 -20.71
CA ARG A 129 -25.48 -31.46 -19.30
C ARG A 129 -24.22 -31.29 -18.47
N GLU A 130 -23.06 -31.65 -19.00
CA GLU A 130 -21.74 -31.42 -18.38
C GLU A 130 -21.48 -29.93 -18.17
N LEU A 131 -21.62 -29.09 -19.20
CA LEU A 131 -21.48 -27.63 -19.09
C LEU A 131 -22.51 -27.00 -18.12
N ILE A 132 -23.69 -27.60 -17.95
CA ILE A 132 -24.66 -27.17 -16.93
C ILE A 132 -24.21 -27.59 -15.52
N ALA A 133 -23.66 -28.79 -15.34
CA ALA A 133 -23.10 -29.24 -14.07
C ALA A 133 -21.92 -28.36 -13.65
N GLU A 134 -20.92 -28.19 -14.52
CA GLU A 134 -19.79 -27.28 -14.30
C GLU A 134 -20.24 -25.86 -13.92
N ARG A 135 -21.22 -25.30 -14.66
CA ARG A 135 -21.76 -23.97 -14.35
C ARG A 135 -22.50 -23.92 -13.00
N ASN A 136 -23.15 -25.00 -12.57
CA ASN A 136 -23.83 -25.07 -11.28
C ASN A 136 -22.80 -25.19 -10.14
N ASP A 137 -21.83 -26.07 -10.27
CA ASP A 137 -20.74 -26.25 -9.31
C ASP A 137 -19.91 -24.96 -9.16
N LEU A 138 -19.65 -24.26 -10.26
CA LEU A 138 -19.01 -22.93 -10.24
C LEU A 138 -19.91 -21.88 -9.59
N LYS A 139 -21.23 -21.90 -9.83
CA LYS A 139 -22.16 -21.00 -9.13
C LYS A 139 -22.16 -21.26 -7.63
N GLU A 140 -22.22 -22.51 -7.18
CA GLU A 140 -22.22 -22.86 -5.75
C GLU A 140 -20.89 -22.46 -5.07
N LYS A 141 -19.76 -22.60 -5.76
CA LYS A 141 -18.45 -22.10 -5.31
C LYS A 141 -18.42 -20.57 -5.20
N VAL A 142 -18.96 -19.84 -6.19
CA VAL A 142 -19.04 -18.36 -6.14
C VAL A 142 -20.01 -17.89 -5.06
N GLU A 143 -21.14 -18.57 -4.87
CA GLU A 143 -22.16 -18.23 -3.87
C GLU A 143 -21.61 -18.44 -2.45
N SER A 144 -20.99 -19.59 -2.17
CA SER A 144 -20.31 -19.86 -0.89
C SER A 144 -19.08 -18.97 -0.65
N ALA A 145 -18.34 -18.59 -1.70
CA ALA A 145 -17.29 -17.57 -1.59
C ALA A 145 -17.86 -16.19 -1.22
N SER A 146 -18.97 -15.77 -1.85
CA SER A 146 -19.61 -14.49 -1.54
C SER A 146 -20.18 -14.41 -0.12
N GLU A 147 -20.71 -15.52 0.43
CA GLU A 147 -21.09 -15.58 1.85
C GLU A 147 -19.89 -15.43 2.79
N ALA A 148 -18.73 -15.98 2.41
CA ALA A 148 -17.48 -15.85 3.15
C ALA A 148 -16.90 -14.41 3.05
N GLU A 149 -16.94 -13.78 1.88
CA GLU A 149 -16.58 -12.37 1.70
C GLU A 149 -17.47 -11.44 2.54
N GLU A 150 -18.79 -11.62 2.52
CA GLU A 150 -19.70 -10.89 3.40
C GLU A 150 -19.38 -11.11 4.89
N ALA A 151 -18.97 -12.31 5.29
CA ALA A 151 -18.55 -12.59 6.67
C ALA A 151 -17.24 -11.87 7.03
N ILE A 152 -16.25 -11.87 6.13
CA ILE A 152 -14.97 -11.18 6.31
C ILE A 152 -15.18 -9.66 6.40
N LEU A 153 -15.96 -9.06 5.50
CA LEU A 153 -16.28 -7.63 5.51
C LEU A 153 -17.01 -7.20 6.79
N ARG A 154 -17.90 -8.05 7.33
CA ARG A 154 -18.55 -7.81 8.62
C ARG A 154 -17.56 -7.86 9.79
N VAL A 155 -16.65 -8.84 9.81
CA VAL A 155 -15.60 -8.92 10.84
C VAL A 155 -14.66 -7.73 10.74
N GLU A 156 -14.18 -7.38 9.55
CA GLU A 156 -13.28 -6.25 9.32
C GLU A 156 -13.91 -4.92 9.76
N THR A 157 -15.22 -4.74 9.51
CA THR A 157 -16.00 -3.60 10.01
C THR A 157 -15.97 -3.52 11.54
N VAL A 158 -16.25 -4.64 12.23
CA VAL A 158 -16.21 -4.72 13.70
C VAL A 158 -14.81 -4.44 14.26
N LEU A 159 -13.74 -4.92 13.60
CA LEU A 159 -12.36 -4.60 13.98
C LEU A 159 -12.06 -3.10 13.85
N LYS A 160 -12.45 -2.49 12.72
CA LYS A 160 -12.25 -1.04 12.43
C LYS A 160 -13.04 -0.12 13.38
N GLU A 161 -14.26 -0.51 13.75
CA GLU A 161 -15.11 0.20 14.72
C GLU A 161 -14.57 0.07 16.15
N GLN A 162 -14.32 -1.16 16.62
CA GLN A 162 -13.92 -1.41 18.00
C GLN A 162 -12.42 -1.16 18.26
N ASN A 163 -11.65 -0.84 17.22
CA ASN A 163 -10.20 -0.64 17.26
C ASN A 163 -9.46 -1.88 17.81
N LEU A 164 -9.95 -3.07 17.45
CA LEU A 164 -9.34 -4.35 17.82
C LEU A 164 -8.32 -4.78 16.76
N SER A 165 -7.13 -5.17 17.19
CA SER A 165 -6.21 -5.90 16.32
C SER A 165 -6.73 -7.32 16.03
N VAL A 166 -6.27 -7.91 14.92
CA VAL A 166 -6.56 -9.32 14.58
C VAL A 166 -6.11 -10.27 15.69
N ASP A 167 -4.99 -9.97 16.35
CA ASP A 167 -4.49 -10.69 17.51
C ASP A 167 -5.42 -10.61 18.73
N GLU A 168 -5.95 -9.44 19.05
CA GLU A 168 -6.91 -9.27 20.16
C GLU A 168 -8.26 -9.92 19.86
N PHE A 169 -8.70 -9.89 18.60
CA PHE A 169 -9.88 -10.62 18.15
C PHE A 169 -9.69 -12.14 18.26
N ASN A 170 -8.55 -12.66 17.78
CA ASN A 170 -8.21 -14.08 17.91
C ASN A 170 -8.08 -14.52 19.38
N ARG A 171 -7.50 -13.67 20.25
CA ARG A 171 -7.40 -13.93 21.70
C ARG A 171 -8.77 -13.91 22.39
N THR A 172 -9.64 -12.94 22.07
CA THR A 172 -10.99 -12.86 22.64
C THR A 172 -11.90 -13.98 22.13
N LEU A 173 -11.80 -14.39 20.87
CA LEU A 173 -12.49 -15.57 20.32
C LEU A 173 -11.99 -16.87 20.96
N SER A 174 -10.67 -17.02 21.12
CA SER A 174 -10.07 -18.16 21.83
C SER A 174 -10.54 -18.23 23.28
N LEU A 175 -10.59 -17.08 23.97
CA LEU A 175 -11.12 -16.97 25.33
C LEU A 175 -12.61 -17.32 25.40
N ALA A 176 -13.43 -16.87 24.44
CA ALA A 176 -14.85 -17.25 24.36
C ALA A 176 -15.04 -18.76 24.09
N GLY A 177 -14.11 -19.40 23.39
CA GLY A 177 -14.01 -20.85 23.27
C GLY A 177 -13.67 -21.53 24.60
N LEU A 178 -12.65 -21.02 25.32
CA LEU A 178 -12.28 -21.51 26.66
C LEU A 178 -13.45 -21.37 27.64
N VAL A 179 -14.15 -20.23 27.71
CA VAL A 179 -15.32 -20.03 28.60
C VAL A 179 -16.40 -21.11 28.41
N LYS A 180 -16.55 -21.66 27.20
CA LYS A 180 -17.52 -22.72 26.89
C LYS A 180 -16.99 -24.14 27.15
N ASN A 181 -15.69 -24.37 26.92
CA ASN A 181 -15.10 -25.72 26.90
C ASN A 181 -14.29 -26.07 28.16
N ASP A 182 -13.62 -25.07 28.77
CA ASP A 182 -12.80 -25.17 29.98
C ASP A 182 -12.89 -23.86 30.79
N PRO A 183 -13.94 -23.69 31.62
CA PRO A 183 -14.15 -22.45 32.37
C PRO A 183 -13.09 -22.21 33.46
N ALA A 184 -12.30 -23.23 33.85
CA ALA A 184 -11.22 -23.05 34.81
C ALA A 184 -10.05 -22.29 34.18
N LYS A 185 -9.56 -22.75 33.02
CA LYS A 185 -8.52 -22.02 32.26
C LYS A 185 -9.01 -20.66 31.78
N ALA A 186 -10.31 -20.51 31.50
CA ALA A 186 -10.87 -19.21 31.15
C ALA A 186 -10.77 -18.18 32.30
N LEU A 187 -10.96 -18.60 33.56
CA LEU A 187 -10.79 -17.71 34.71
C LEU A 187 -9.32 -17.30 34.90
N GLU A 188 -8.38 -18.24 34.79
CA GLU A 188 -6.93 -17.97 34.83
C GLU A 188 -6.50 -16.95 33.76
N ALA A 189 -7.08 -17.02 32.56
CA ALA A 189 -6.84 -16.08 31.48
C ALA A 189 -7.53 -14.70 31.66
N ILE A 190 -8.67 -14.65 32.38
CA ILE A 190 -9.42 -13.41 32.64
C ILE A 190 -8.84 -12.63 33.82
N GLU A 191 -8.31 -13.27 34.85
CA GLU A 191 -7.78 -12.62 36.06
C GLU A 191 -6.78 -11.48 35.78
N PRO A 192 -5.74 -11.62 34.93
CA PRO A 192 -4.83 -10.50 34.63
C PRO A 192 -5.53 -9.35 33.88
N LEU A 193 -6.50 -9.64 33.01
CA LEU A 193 -7.30 -8.61 32.33
C LEU A 193 -8.22 -7.88 33.31
N TYR A 194 -8.84 -8.60 34.25
CA TYR A 194 -9.69 -8.05 35.29
C TYR A 194 -8.92 -7.14 36.25
N ASN A 195 -7.71 -7.54 36.66
CA ASN A 195 -6.86 -6.72 37.52
C ASN A 195 -6.43 -5.42 36.80
N ARG A 196 -5.99 -5.51 35.54
CA ARG A 196 -5.68 -4.34 34.70
C ARG A 196 -6.90 -3.42 34.50
N LEU A 197 -8.09 -3.99 34.32
CA LEU A 197 -9.35 -3.24 34.23
C LEU A 197 -9.68 -2.51 35.56
N ARG A 198 -9.39 -3.11 36.72
CA ARG A 198 -9.58 -2.46 38.03
C ARG A 198 -8.61 -1.31 38.24
N GLU A 199 -7.36 -1.42 37.78
CA GLU A 199 -6.37 -0.33 37.79
C GLU A 199 -6.83 0.83 36.90
N ILE A 200 -7.15 0.55 35.63
CA ILE A 200 -7.63 1.54 34.63
C ILE A 200 -8.94 2.22 35.05
N THR A 201 -9.74 1.61 35.93
CA THR A 201 -11.00 2.19 36.44
C THR A 201 -10.88 2.81 37.84
N GLY A 202 -9.69 2.86 38.45
CA GLY A 202 -9.49 3.38 39.81
C GLY A 202 -10.18 2.56 40.91
N ASN A 203 -10.50 1.29 40.65
CA ASN A 203 -11.07 0.34 41.62
C ASN A 203 -9.99 -0.41 42.43
N VAL A 204 -8.74 0.06 42.34
CA VAL A 204 -7.58 -0.23 43.19
C VAL A 204 -6.89 1.11 43.43
N LEU A 205 -6.36 1.35 44.64
CA LEU A 205 -5.65 2.61 44.94
C LEU A 205 -4.26 2.60 44.27
N PRO A 206 -3.91 3.61 43.45
CA PRO A 206 -2.54 3.85 43.00
C PRO A 206 -1.58 3.97 44.19
N ALA A 207 -0.29 3.65 43.97
CA ALA A 207 0.70 3.52 45.03
C ALA A 207 0.88 4.81 45.87
N ASP A 208 0.78 5.99 45.27
CA ASP A 208 0.90 7.28 45.97
C ASP A 208 -0.32 7.57 46.85
N ILE A 209 -1.53 7.34 46.32
CA ILE A 209 -2.79 7.49 47.07
C ILE A 209 -2.82 6.47 48.22
N LYS A 210 -2.43 5.22 47.95
CA LYS A 210 -2.32 4.17 48.98
C LYS A 210 -1.38 4.59 50.10
N GLN A 211 -0.20 5.12 49.76
CA GLN A 211 0.75 5.64 50.75
C GLN A 211 0.15 6.78 51.61
N GLN A 212 -0.63 7.67 51.01
CA GLN A 212 -1.31 8.75 51.72
C GLN A 212 -2.45 8.27 52.64
N VAL A 213 -3.14 7.17 52.30
CA VAL A 213 -4.09 6.48 53.20
C VAL A 213 -3.34 5.79 54.35
N GLU A 214 -2.26 5.05 54.05
CA GLU A 214 -1.46 4.33 55.06
C GLU A 214 -0.77 5.28 56.06
N GLN A 215 -0.43 6.49 55.62
CA GLN A 215 0.11 7.56 56.47
C GLN A 215 -0.98 8.37 57.22
N GLY A 216 -2.27 8.10 56.97
CA GLY A 216 -3.38 8.77 57.63
C GLY A 216 -3.68 10.20 57.14
N TYR A 217 -3.08 10.64 56.03
CA TYR A 217 -3.36 11.96 55.42
C TYR A 217 -4.72 12.02 54.72
N MET A 218 -5.30 10.87 54.37
CA MET A 218 -6.65 10.76 53.79
C MET A 218 -7.35 9.48 54.24
N THR A 219 -8.67 9.43 54.09
CA THR A 219 -9.46 8.21 54.31
C THR A 219 -9.46 7.32 53.07
N GLU A 220 -9.62 6.01 53.26
CA GLU A 220 -9.68 5.04 52.14
C GLU A 220 -10.78 5.38 51.12
N GLY A 221 -11.94 5.87 51.59
CA GLY A 221 -13.03 6.33 50.70
C GLY A 221 -12.63 7.52 49.84
N ALA A 222 -12.00 8.54 50.43
CA ALA A 222 -11.50 9.70 49.67
C ALA A 222 -10.37 9.30 48.70
N GLY A 223 -9.51 8.36 49.10
CA GLY A 223 -8.49 7.78 48.22
C GLY A 223 -9.08 7.05 47.02
N LEU A 224 -10.15 6.27 47.22
CA LEU A 224 -10.87 5.58 46.13
C LEU A 224 -11.60 6.55 45.19
N GLU A 225 -12.18 7.64 45.68
CA GLU A 225 -12.78 8.67 44.83
C GLU A 225 -11.72 9.43 44.02
N LEU A 226 -10.59 9.80 44.65
CA LEU A 226 -9.46 10.43 43.96
C LEU A 226 -8.83 9.49 42.92
N ALA A 227 -8.70 8.20 43.22
CA ALA A 227 -8.23 7.18 42.29
C ALA A 227 -9.13 7.09 41.05
N LYS A 228 -10.45 7.03 41.25
CA LYS A 228 -11.44 7.01 40.16
C LYS A 228 -11.43 8.27 39.32
N ALA A 229 -11.33 9.45 39.96
CA ALA A 229 -11.26 10.72 39.25
C ALA A 229 -10.01 10.79 38.35
N ARG A 230 -8.83 10.48 38.89
CA ARG A 230 -7.58 10.44 38.10
C ARG A 230 -7.63 9.42 36.97
N ALA A 231 -8.16 8.22 37.24
CA ALA A 231 -8.32 7.16 36.25
C ALA A 231 -9.24 7.58 35.09
N GLN A 232 -10.33 8.30 35.38
CA GLN A 232 -11.21 8.88 34.36
C GLN A 232 -10.50 9.94 33.51
N THR A 233 -9.71 10.83 34.13
CA THR A 233 -8.90 11.82 33.41
C THR A 233 -7.89 11.15 32.48
N GLN A 234 -7.07 10.22 32.99
CA GLN A 234 -6.07 9.50 32.20
C GLN A 234 -6.69 8.69 31.05
N ALA A 235 -7.84 8.06 31.28
CA ALA A 235 -8.57 7.33 30.24
C ALA A 235 -9.19 8.24 29.16
N ALA A 236 -9.45 9.51 29.47
CA ALA A 236 -9.88 10.53 28.51
C ALA A 236 -8.69 11.06 27.70
N GLU A 237 -7.60 11.44 28.38
CA GLU A 237 -6.34 11.90 27.77
C GLU A 237 -5.77 10.86 26.80
N PHE A 238 -5.69 9.59 27.22
CA PHE A 238 -5.22 8.49 26.36
C PHE A 238 -6.12 8.28 25.13
N ARG A 239 -7.43 8.47 25.28
CA ARG A 239 -8.38 8.37 24.15
C ARG A 239 -8.19 9.50 23.16
N GLU A 240 -8.04 10.74 23.62
CA GLU A 240 -7.78 11.91 22.77
C GLU A 240 -6.42 11.80 22.07
N GLN A 241 -5.38 11.34 22.77
CA GLN A 241 -4.07 11.06 22.18
C GLN A 241 -4.16 9.98 21.10
N THR A 242 -4.84 8.85 21.38
CA THR A 242 -5.03 7.76 20.39
C THR A 242 -5.82 8.24 19.17
N GLN A 243 -6.92 8.97 19.38
CA GLN A 243 -7.77 9.49 18.33
C GLN A 243 -7.05 10.52 17.44
N SER A 244 -6.27 11.42 18.03
CA SER A 244 -5.48 12.41 17.28
C SER A 244 -4.39 11.75 16.43
N HIS A 245 -3.62 10.81 17.00
CA HIS A 245 -2.60 10.07 16.26
C HIS A 245 -3.20 9.26 15.09
N ARG A 246 -4.31 8.54 15.34
CA ARG A 246 -5.06 7.83 14.28
C ARG A 246 -5.54 8.80 13.19
N SER A 247 -6.05 9.97 13.56
CA SER A 247 -6.54 10.97 12.58
C SER A 247 -5.43 11.55 11.69
N THR A 248 -4.19 11.65 12.19
CA THR A 248 -3.03 12.05 11.40
C THR A 248 -2.60 10.92 10.46
N GLN A 249 -2.47 9.69 10.98
CA GLN A 249 -2.09 8.52 10.19
C GLN A 249 -3.09 8.23 9.04
N GLU A 250 -4.40 8.34 9.30
CA GLU A 250 -5.42 8.21 8.25
C GLU A 250 -5.33 9.31 7.18
N ARG A 251 -4.82 10.52 7.51
CA ARG A 251 -4.60 11.60 6.53
C ARG A 251 -3.34 11.37 5.71
N GLU A 252 -2.27 10.88 6.33
CA GLU A 252 -1.02 10.54 5.66
C GLU A 252 -1.21 9.38 4.69
N GLN A 253 -1.91 8.32 5.10
CA GLN A 253 -2.26 7.20 4.22
C GLN A 253 -3.11 7.63 3.02
N ARG A 254 -4.12 8.49 3.23
CA ARG A 254 -4.93 9.04 2.12
C ARG A 254 -4.10 9.91 1.17
N GLN A 255 -3.22 10.76 1.69
CA GLN A 255 -2.33 11.56 0.83
C GLN A 255 -1.37 10.69 0.00
N GLN A 256 -0.93 9.55 0.54
CA GLN A 256 -0.13 8.57 -0.20
C GLN A 256 -0.95 7.84 -1.27
N SER A 257 -2.17 7.39 -0.94
CA SER A 257 -3.05 6.75 -1.94
C SER A 257 -3.44 7.73 -3.05
N ASP A 258 -3.85 8.95 -2.71
CA ASP A 258 -4.24 10.01 -3.66
C ASP A 258 -3.07 10.39 -4.60
N LEU A 259 -1.84 10.35 -4.11
CA LEU A 259 -0.62 10.57 -4.90
C LEU A 259 -0.35 9.42 -5.87
N VAL A 260 -0.41 8.16 -5.42
CA VAL A 260 -0.20 6.97 -6.26
C VAL A 260 -1.28 6.88 -7.34
N ASP A 261 -2.54 7.10 -6.97
CA ASP A 261 -3.69 7.25 -7.87
C ASP A 261 -3.43 8.34 -8.93
N GLY A 262 -2.97 9.52 -8.51
CA GLY A 262 -2.68 10.64 -9.40
C GLY A 262 -1.55 10.36 -10.37
N VAL A 263 -0.48 9.69 -9.91
CA VAL A 263 0.67 9.26 -10.73
C VAL A 263 0.24 8.21 -11.76
N SER A 264 -0.51 7.19 -11.33
CA SER A 264 -1.03 6.12 -12.20
C SER A 264 -1.96 6.67 -13.29
N ARG A 265 -2.91 7.53 -12.91
CA ARG A 265 -3.81 8.22 -13.86
C ARG A 265 -3.03 9.10 -14.84
N ALA A 266 -2.09 9.91 -14.37
CA ALA A 266 -1.33 10.80 -15.24
C ALA A 266 -0.42 10.06 -16.23
N ALA A 267 0.09 8.88 -15.87
CA ALA A 267 0.77 7.98 -16.81
C ALA A 267 -0.21 7.36 -17.82
N THR A 268 -1.34 6.83 -17.34
CA THR A 268 -2.38 6.21 -18.19
C THR A 268 -2.97 7.18 -19.21
N ASP A 269 -3.22 8.43 -18.81
CA ASP A 269 -3.64 9.49 -19.73
C ASP A 269 -2.58 9.74 -20.82
N TRP A 270 -1.30 9.83 -20.43
CA TRP A 270 -0.18 10.02 -21.36
C TRP A 270 -0.02 8.84 -22.33
N GLU A 271 -0.25 7.61 -21.88
CA GLU A 271 -0.23 6.43 -22.77
C GLU A 271 -1.36 6.52 -23.81
N ASN A 272 -2.57 6.90 -23.39
CA ASN A 272 -3.71 7.09 -24.29
C ASN A 272 -3.49 8.26 -25.26
N GLU A 273 -2.95 9.38 -24.78
CA GLU A 273 -2.51 10.51 -25.61
C GLU A 273 -1.46 10.08 -26.63
N TRP A 274 -0.48 9.27 -26.24
CA TRP A 274 0.56 8.76 -27.15
C TRP A 274 -0.02 7.79 -28.21
N LYS A 275 -0.81 6.82 -27.77
CA LYS A 275 -1.49 5.79 -28.58
C LYS A 275 -2.44 6.38 -29.62
N ALA A 276 -3.05 7.54 -29.34
CA ALA A 276 -3.88 8.28 -30.29
C ALA A 276 -3.07 9.07 -31.34
N ASN A 277 -1.82 9.43 -31.05
CA ASN A 277 -1.02 10.35 -31.87
C ASN A 277 0.13 9.68 -32.66
N ASP A 278 0.51 8.43 -32.35
CA ASP A 278 1.70 7.77 -32.92
C ASP A 278 1.33 6.47 -33.67
N PRO A 279 1.36 6.45 -35.01
CA PRO A 279 1.05 5.25 -35.80
C PRO A 279 1.96 4.04 -35.51
N ASP A 280 3.18 4.28 -35.03
CA ASP A 280 4.16 3.24 -34.69
C ASP A 280 4.04 2.76 -33.22
N TYR A 281 2.98 3.17 -32.50
CA TYR A 281 2.79 2.90 -31.06
C TYR A 281 3.01 1.42 -30.71
N SER A 282 2.41 0.49 -31.45
CA SER A 282 2.49 -0.96 -31.18
C SER A 282 3.91 -1.54 -31.26
N VAL A 283 4.82 -0.90 -31.99
CA VAL A 283 6.23 -1.31 -32.12
C VAL A 283 7.09 -0.70 -31.01
N LYS A 284 6.76 0.53 -30.58
CA LYS A 284 7.52 1.28 -29.58
C LYS A 284 7.11 0.96 -28.14
N ALA A 285 5.81 0.76 -27.90
CA ALA A 285 5.23 0.70 -26.56
C ALA A 285 5.85 -0.36 -25.65
N PRO A 286 6.04 -1.64 -26.06
CA PRO A 286 6.63 -2.65 -25.17
C PRO A 286 8.00 -2.23 -24.61
N ARG A 287 8.84 -1.61 -25.44
CA ARG A 287 10.20 -1.17 -25.06
C ARG A 287 10.22 0.11 -24.22
N VAL A 288 9.16 0.92 -24.29
CA VAL A 288 8.96 2.09 -23.42
C VAL A 288 8.40 1.66 -22.06
N LEU A 289 7.41 0.77 -22.04
CA LEU A 289 6.81 0.22 -20.82
C LEU A 289 7.84 -0.51 -19.95
N GLU A 290 8.61 -1.44 -20.55
CA GLU A 290 9.74 -2.14 -19.91
C GLU A 290 10.72 -1.15 -19.23
N ARG A 291 10.95 0.02 -19.83
CA ARG A 291 11.85 1.04 -19.26
C ARG A 291 11.23 1.90 -18.18
N ILE A 292 9.92 2.12 -18.20
CA ILE A 292 9.21 2.79 -17.10
C ILE A 292 9.22 1.85 -15.88
N GLU A 293 8.87 0.58 -16.08
CA GLU A 293 8.98 -0.48 -15.06
C GLU A 293 10.40 -0.57 -14.48
N LEU A 294 11.43 -0.66 -15.32
CA LEU A 294 12.85 -0.70 -14.90
C LEU A 294 13.38 0.60 -14.27
N LYS A 295 12.62 1.70 -14.27
CA LYS A 295 12.94 2.91 -13.48
C LYS A 295 12.20 2.89 -12.14
N VAL A 296 10.90 2.57 -12.15
CA VAL A 296 10.10 2.37 -10.93
C VAL A 296 10.72 1.31 -10.01
N LEU A 297 11.13 0.16 -10.55
CA LEU A 297 11.78 -0.94 -9.80
C LEU A 297 13.14 -0.54 -9.19
N LYS A 298 13.81 0.50 -9.73
CA LYS A 298 15.05 1.05 -9.17
C LYS A 298 14.82 2.13 -8.09
N GLY A 299 13.56 2.38 -7.73
CA GLY A 299 13.18 3.43 -6.79
C GLY A 299 13.04 4.82 -7.42
N GLU A 300 13.13 4.96 -8.75
CA GLU A 300 12.77 6.20 -9.45
C GLU A 300 11.24 6.32 -9.55
N PHE A 301 10.52 6.34 -8.42
CA PHE A 301 9.06 6.57 -8.43
C PHE A 301 8.74 8.08 -8.59
N PRO A 302 7.76 8.47 -9.42
CA PRO A 302 7.39 9.87 -9.58
C PRO A 302 6.81 10.47 -8.30
N ALA A 303 7.47 11.49 -7.75
CA ALA A 303 6.99 12.20 -6.57
C ALA A 303 5.74 13.10 -6.81
N ASP A 304 5.35 13.30 -8.08
CA ASP A 304 4.18 14.10 -8.49
C ASP A 304 3.61 13.56 -9.82
N PRO A 305 2.30 13.72 -10.08
CA PRO A 305 1.68 13.36 -11.36
C PRO A 305 2.30 14.06 -12.58
N VAL A 306 2.83 15.28 -12.41
CA VAL A 306 3.55 16.01 -13.47
C VAL A 306 4.86 15.30 -13.83
N LYS A 307 5.63 14.90 -12.80
CA LYS A 307 6.90 14.16 -12.97
C LYS A 307 6.68 12.79 -13.61
N ALA A 308 5.51 12.18 -13.42
CA ALA A 308 5.14 10.93 -14.08
C ALA A 308 5.08 11.12 -15.61
N ARG A 309 4.40 12.16 -16.10
CA ARG A 309 4.37 12.51 -17.53
C ARG A 309 5.76 12.87 -18.07
N GLU A 310 6.55 13.66 -17.34
CA GLU A 310 7.93 14.02 -17.72
C GLU A 310 8.84 12.78 -17.84
N MET A 311 8.71 11.82 -16.93
CA MET A 311 9.44 10.55 -16.94
C MET A 311 9.05 9.70 -18.16
N CYS A 312 7.76 9.54 -18.43
CA CYS A 312 7.25 8.79 -19.58
C CYS A 312 7.71 9.41 -20.91
N GLU A 313 7.62 10.75 -21.05
CA GLU A 313 8.19 11.48 -22.18
C GLU A 313 9.70 11.26 -22.34
N THR A 314 10.45 11.24 -21.23
CA THR A 314 11.91 11.07 -21.26
C THR A 314 12.27 9.66 -21.71
N VAL A 315 11.62 8.62 -21.16
CA VAL A 315 11.81 7.23 -21.60
C VAL A 315 11.41 7.05 -23.06
N LYS A 316 10.31 7.64 -23.53
CA LYS A 316 9.96 7.63 -24.96
C LYS A 316 11.09 8.20 -25.82
N LYS A 317 11.64 9.36 -25.45
CA LYS A 317 12.74 10.02 -26.20
C LYS A 317 14.02 9.17 -26.21
N GLU A 318 14.36 8.50 -25.11
CA GLU A 318 15.47 7.53 -25.05
C GLU A 318 15.25 6.36 -26.04
N VAL A 319 14.08 5.73 -26.00
CA VAL A 319 13.76 4.56 -26.83
C VAL A 319 13.66 4.93 -28.31
N GLU A 320 13.07 6.08 -28.65
CA GLU A 320 13.04 6.56 -30.04
C GLU A 320 14.44 6.90 -30.56
N ALA A 321 15.36 7.39 -29.71
CA ALA A 321 16.76 7.61 -30.08
C ALA A 321 17.51 6.30 -30.34
N GLU A 322 17.29 5.27 -29.51
CA GLU A 322 17.86 3.93 -29.69
C GLU A 322 17.33 3.23 -30.94
N LEU A 323 16.00 3.17 -31.11
CA LEU A 323 15.38 2.60 -32.31
C LEU A 323 15.90 3.31 -33.58
N ARG A 324 16.03 4.63 -33.56
CA ARG A 324 16.59 5.42 -34.67
C ARG A 324 18.08 5.12 -34.95
N ALA A 325 18.84 4.64 -33.96
CA ALA A 325 20.21 4.19 -34.15
C ALA A 325 20.30 2.79 -34.79
N PHE A 326 19.30 1.92 -34.55
CA PHE A 326 19.20 0.58 -35.14
C PHE A 326 18.49 0.53 -36.49
N LEU A 327 17.63 1.51 -36.82
CA LEU A 327 17.04 1.62 -38.15
C LEU A 327 18.12 1.81 -39.22
N PRO A 328 18.10 1.06 -40.34
CA PRO A 328 19.03 1.29 -41.43
C PRO A 328 18.82 2.70 -41.99
N LYS A 329 19.90 3.47 -42.10
CA LYS A 329 19.87 4.77 -42.78
C LYS A 329 19.38 4.53 -44.20
N LYS A 330 18.29 5.21 -44.58
CA LYS A 330 17.79 5.16 -45.96
C LYS A 330 18.87 5.72 -46.87
N ASP A 331 19.55 4.85 -47.61
CA ASP A 331 20.51 5.26 -48.62
C ASP A 331 19.84 6.24 -49.58
N ALA A 332 20.52 7.35 -49.87
CA ALA A 332 20.01 8.33 -50.80
C ALA A 332 19.86 7.66 -52.17
N ILE A 333 18.61 7.55 -52.66
CA ILE A 333 18.32 6.93 -53.95
C ILE A 333 19.02 7.76 -55.03
N THR A 334 20.19 7.30 -55.46
CA THR A 334 20.92 7.84 -56.60
C THR A 334 20.07 7.57 -57.83
N ALA A 335 19.35 8.60 -58.28
CA ALA A 335 18.48 8.53 -59.45
C ALA A 335 19.27 7.94 -60.63
N ASN A 336 18.89 6.72 -61.04
CA ASN A 336 19.71 5.87 -61.89
C ASN A 336 19.86 6.52 -63.28
N GLN A 337 21.02 7.14 -63.54
CA GLN A 337 21.20 8.16 -64.57
C GLN A 337 21.35 7.56 -65.98
N THR A 338 20.27 6.97 -66.49
CA THR A 338 20.25 6.21 -67.75
C THR A 338 19.27 6.88 -68.73
N GLY A 339 19.65 8.02 -69.31
CA GLY A 339 18.81 8.74 -70.29
C GLY A 339 19.42 10.04 -70.79
N SER A 340 19.62 10.15 -72.11
CA SER A 340 20.40 11.22 -72.73
C SER A 340 19.81 12.63 -72.65
N SER A 341 20.59 13.53 -72.04
CA SER A 341 20.94 14.87 -72.58
C SER A 341 19.93 16.04 -72.58
N LYS A 342 20.50 17.23 -72.27
CA LYS A 342 20.21 18.53 -72.89
C LYS A 342 18.95 19.30 -72.45
N GLY A 343 18.94 19.77 -71.21
CA GLY A 343 18.11 20.89 -70.72
C GLY A 343 18.96 21.89 -69.91
N LYS A 344 18.75 23.20 -70.10
CA LYS A 344 19.50 24.29 -69.44
C LYS A 344 18.52 25.33 -68.88
N GLY A 345 18.34 25.40 -67.57
CA GLY A 345 17.59 26.50 -66.95
C GLY A 345 17.18 26.29 -65.49
N SER A 346 17.31 27.38 -64.73
CA SER A 346 16.63 27.73 -63.46
C SER A 346 16.55 26.71 -62.32
N THR A 347 17.33 26.96 -61.27
CA THR A 347 16.97 26.58 -59.89
C THR A 347 15.99 27.61 -59.33
N ALA A 348 14.68 27.37 -59.46
CA ALA A 348 13.71 28.07 -58.64
C ALA A 348 13.82 27.55 -57.21
N GLN A 349 13.93 28.44 -56.21
CA GLN A 349 13.77 28.06 -54.82
C GLN A 349 12.27 27.99 -54.50
N GLU A 350 11.87 27.04 -53.65
CA GLU A 350 10.51 27.00 -53.14
C GLU A 350 10.26 28.24 -52.25
N PRO A 351 9.16 28.99 -52.47
CA PRO A 351 8.84 30.17 -51.68
C PRO A 351 8.54 29.77 -50.23
N LYS A 352 9.04 30.54 -49.27
CA LYS A 352 8.96 30.18 -47.84
C LYS A 352 7.71 30.71 -47.16
N THR A 353 6.92 31.53 -47.84
CA THR A 353 5.65 32.08 -47.36
C THR A 353 4.59 32.03 -48.47
N TYR A 354 3.32 31.97 -48.06
CA TYR A 354 2.18 31.87 -48.98
C TYR A 354 2.03 33.11 -49.89
N GLU A 355 2.44 34.28 -49.40
CA GLU A 355 2.38 35.55 -50.16
C GLU A 355 3.41 35.58 -51.29
N GLU A 356 4.61 35.04 -51.05
CA GLU A 356 5.69 34.91 -52.04
C GLU A 356 5.31 33.93 -53.16
N ALA A 357 4.56 32.87 -52.83
CA ALA A 357 4.02 31.93 -53.81
C ALA A 357 2.95 32.55 -54.75
N VAL A 358 2.13 33.48 -54.24
CA VAL A 358 1.10 34.18 -55.05
C VAL A 358 1.73 35.21 -55.99
N LEU A 359 2.76 35.93 -55.53
CA LEU A 359 3.51 36.88 -56.38
C LEU A 359 4.33 36.19 -57.48
N ALA A 360 4.71 34.94 -57.31
CA ALA A 360 5.40 34.13 -58.33
C ALA A 360 4.46 33.53 -59.39
N ALA A 361 3.15 33.72 -59.27
CA ALA A 361 2.11 33.12 -60.13
C ALA A 361 1.32 34.15 -60.98
N LEU A 362 1.77 35.42 -61.00
CA LEU A 362 1.17 36.55 -61.73
C LEU A 362 2.11 37.08 -62.83
#